data_AF-A0A172Y8I6-F1
#
_entry.id   AF-A0A172Y8I6-F1
#
_cell.length_a   1.000
_cell.length_b   1.000
_cell.length_c   1.000
_cell.angle_alpha   90.00
_cell.angle_beta   90.00
_cell.angle_gamma   90.00
#
_symmetry.space_group_name_H-M   'P 1'
#
loop_
_entity.id
_entity.type
_entity.pdbx_description
1 polymer ?
#
loop_
_entity_poly.entity_id
_entity_poly.type
_entity_poly.pdbx_seq_one_letter_code
_entity_poly.pdbx_strand_id
1 'polypeptide(L)'
;MKRKGSRSYYVRVKVPKGAREVLGKVELWRSLDTEDFAVACARAVVEGGRMRAQIEAARRNLDGTRKDAKGDPTVEQRKAEAWWMERRVPHPKRPGLYVIPEDLEPAWDATVERLAGEPVNEDDGVSAPRYDPDRERAALTLVGKVTGAVVPIGEELDRYMAQEGVKASYAARTRTATKALTDWLTTNRHADNIHAVTGRVADQFADSVAEGRTVKTLNSYISALSAYWSWLRRRHIVQENPWAGLSRREVDRSGNAEKRPFTDDEIKALLSGPANPTLRDMMLLAALTGMRQVEIGNLRVRDAEGGVFVVTKSKTTAGERSVPIHPDLAALVARRVKGKAADAYLLEELTAPAQAGAQATGGGPWAAPGHTGGRNAGALAGSARYADPLAGLLARRPGLCRTGPLPPS
;
A
#
# COMPACT_ATOMS: atom_id res chain seq x y z
N MET A 1 -37.72 -2.64 28.13
CA MET A 1 -37.64 -3.23 29.50
C MET A 1 -38.01 -2.20 30.57
N LYS A 2 -38.53 -2.58 31.76
CA LYS A 2 -38.74 -1.65 32.91
C LYS A 2 -37.64 -1.82 33.95
N ARG A 3 -37.16 -0.71 34.53
CA ARG A 3 -36.19 -0.73 35.65
C ARG A 3 -36.93 -0.86 36.97
N LYS A 4 -36.36 -1.57 37.95
CA LYS A 4 -36.91 -1.69 39.31
C LYS A 4 -37.15 -0.27 39.88
N GLY A 5 -38.42 0.05 40.18
CA GLY A 5 -38.84 1.34 40.71
C GLY A 5 -39.17 2.44 39.68
N SER A 6 -39.09 2.17 38.37
CA SER A 6 -39.50 3.14 37.34
C SER A 6 -40.83 2.74 36.68
N ARG A 7 -41.70 3.73 36.47
CA ARG A 7 -43.01 3.52 35.82
C ARG A 7 -42.87 3.41 34.30
N SER A 8 -41.83 4.02 33.73
CA SER A 8 -41.58 4.08 32.29
C SER A 8 -40.75 2.91 31.75
N TYR A 9 -40.94 2.58 30.48
CA TYR A 9 -40.08 1.65 29.75
C TYR A 9 -38.75 2.29 29.33
N TYR A 10 -37.72 1.47 29.16
CA TYR A 10 -36.37 1.84 28.72
C TYR A 10 -35.92 0.95 27.56
N VAL A 11 -35.07 1.53 26.70
CA VAL A 11 -34.25 0.80 25.72
C VAL A 11 -32.79 0.74 26.19
N ARG A 12 -32.17 -0.41 25.99
CA ARG A 12 -30.79 -0.72 26.40
C ARG A 12 -30.00 -1.23 25.21
N VAL A 13 -28.84 -0.64 24.95
CA VAL A 13 -27.92 -1.07 23.89
C VAL A 13 -26.52 -1.27 24.46
N LYS A 14 -25.91 -2.43 24.20
CA LYS A 14 -24.56 -2.76 24.65
C LYS A 14 -23.52 -1.99 23.84
N VAL A 15 -22.52 -1.42 24.51
CA VAL A 15 -21.43 -0.67 23.85
C VAL A 15 -20.26 -1.62 23.54
N PRO A 16 -19.88 -1.78 22.25
CA PRO A 16 -18.72 -2.59 21.83
C PRO A 16 -17.40 -2.04 22.38
N LYS A 17 -16.40 -2.89 22.62
CA LYS A 17 -15.10 -2.50 23.22
C LYS A 17 -14.46 -1.28 22.54
N GLY A 18 -14.46 -1.22 21.20
CA GLY A 18 -13.89 -0.11 20.43
C GLY A 18 -14.62 1.24 20.56
N ALA A 19 -15.84 1.25 21.11
CA ALA A 19 -16.60 2.47 21.40
C ALA A 19 -16.56 2.86 22.89
N ARG A 20 -16.08 1.98 23.77
CA ARG A 20 -16.08 2.21 25.24
C ARG A 20 -15.11 3.28 25.68
N GLU A 21 -13.96 3.37 25.03
CA GLU A 21 -12.95 4.40 25.33
C GLU A 21 -13.48 5.82 25.04
N VAL A 22 -14.31 5.95 23.99
CA VAL A 22 -14.90 7.23 23.57
C VAL A 22 -16.18 7.55 24.34
N LEU A 23 -17.05 6.56 24.55
CA LEU A 23 -18.35 6.77 25.21
C LEU A 23 -18.30 6.63 26.74
N GLY A 24 -17.22 6.07 27.29
CA GLY A 24 -17.02 5.87 28.74
C GLY A 24 -18.01 4.89 29.39
N LYS A 25 -18.81 4.15 28.60
CA LYS A 25 -19.91 3.32 29.08
C LYS A 25 -19.87 1.93 28.45
N VAL A 26 -20.26 0.92 29.22
CA VAL A 26 -20.41 -0.47 28.75
C VAL A 26 -21.79 -0.72 28.13
N GLU A 27 -22.79 0.07 28.53
CA GLU A 27 -24.16 0.02 28.02
C GLU A 27 -24.74 1.45 27.94
N LEU A 28 -25.58 1.71 26.95
CA LEU A 28 -26.41 2.90 26.83
C LEU A 28 -27.84 2.58 27.26
N TRP A 29 -28.42 3.47 28.07
CA TRP A 29 -29.78 3.36 28.58
C TRP A 29 -30.52 4.66 28.28
N ARG A 30 -31.76 4.57 27.76
CA ARG A 30 -32.68 5.71 27.60
C ARG A 30 -34.07 5.33 28.05
N SER A 31 -34.71 6.27 28.75
CA SER A 31 -36.14 6.22 29.04
C SER A 31 -36.92 6.43 27.74
N LEU A 32 -38.03 5.74 27.61
CA LEU A 32 -39.00 5.89 26.51
C LEU A 32 -40.19 6.77 26.93
N ASP A 33 -40.17 7.27 28.17
CA ASP A 33 -41.14 8.21 28.76
C ASP A 33 -42.60 7.83 28.49
N THR A 34 -42.90 6.55 28.67
CA THR A 34 -44.24 6.00 28.57
C THR A 34 -44.37 4.76 29.44
N GLU A 35 -45.54 4.61 30.07
CA GLU A 35 -45.94 3.41 30.80
C GLU A 35 -46.66 2.39 29.89
N ASP A 36 -47.07 2.83 28.68
CA ASP A 36 -47.73 2.04 27.64
C ASP A 36 -46.69 1.24 26.84
N PHE A 37 -46.92 -0.06 26.74
CA PHE A 37 -46.02 -0.99 26.05
C PHE A 37 -45.98 -0.81 24.53
N ALA A 38 -47.13 -0.56 23.90
CA ALA A 38 -47.20 -0.39 22.44
C ALA A 38 -46.49 0.90 22.01
N VAL A 39 -46.72 1.99 22.75
CA VAL A 39 -46.01 3.26 22.53
C VAL A 39 -44.51 3.11 22.85
N ALA A 40 -44.15 2.31 23.85
CA ALA A 40 -42.75 2.01 24.16
C ALA A 40 -42.05 1.28 23.02
N CYS A 41 -42.66 0.26 22.42
CA CYS A 41 -42.07 -0.47 21.29
C CYS A 41 -41.77 0.46 20.11
N ALA A 42 -42.71 1.33 19.73
CA ALA A 42 -42.50 2.29 18.65
C ALA A 42 -41.34 3.28 18.95
N ARG A 43 -41.27 3.78 20.20
CA ARG A 43 -40.19 4.70 20.62
C ARG A 43 -38.84 3.98 20.76
N ALA A 44 -38.83 2.70 21.15
CA ALA A 44 -37.61 1.92 21.30
C ALA A 44 -36.87 1.75 19.97
N VAL A 45 -37.59 1.60 18.85
CA VAL A 45 -36.97 1.52 17.52
C VAL A 45 -36.21 2.81 17.19
N VAL A 46 -36.83 3.96 17.42
CA VAL A 46 -36.24 5.27 17.14
C VAL A 46 -35.04 5.54 18.06
N GLU A 47 -35.20 5.36 19.36
CA GLU A 47 -34.14 5.61 20.35
C GLU A 47 -33.01 4.59 20.27
N GLY A 48 -33.32 3.31 19.99
CA GLY A 48 -32.34 2.28 19.70
C GLY A 48 -31.53 2.59 18.44
N GLY A 49 -32.17 3.08 17.38
CA GLY A 49 -31.50 3.58 16.18
C GLY A 49 -30.53 4.74 16.48
N ARG A 50 -30.95 5.72 17.29
CA ARG A 50 -30.10 6.84 17.73
C ARG A 50 -28.90 6.38 18.56
N MET A 51 -29.10 5.44 19.47
CA MET A 51 -27.99 4.84 20.25
C MET A 51 -27.00 4.10 19.36
N ARG A 52 -27.49 3.31 18.40
CA ARG A 52 -26.61 2.60 17.44
C ARG A 52 -25.83 3.60 16.57
N ALA A 53 -26.46 4.69 16.13
CA ALA A 53 -25.78 5.78 15.41
C ALA A 53 -24.72 6.49 16.27
N GLN A 54 -25.00 6.71 17.56
CA GLN A 54 -24.03 7.27 18.51
C GLN A 54 -22.82 6.35 18.71
N ILE A 55 -23.06 5.05 18.84
CA ILE A 55 -22.00 4.03 18.94
C ILE A 55 -21.16 4.01 17.65
N GLU A 56 -21.80 4.10 16.50
CA GLU A 56 -21.12 4.12 15.21
C GLU A 56 -20.27 5.39 15.02
N ALA A 57 -20.77 6.56 15.42
CA ALA A 57 -19.99 7.81 15.42
C ALA A 57 -18.76 7.71 16.34
N ALA A 58 -18.92 7.11 17.53
CA ALA A 58 -17.82 6.88 18.47
C ALA A 58 -16.75 5.91 17.95
N ARG A 59 -17.11 5.02 17.02
CA ARG A 59 -16.20 4.09 16.33
C ARG A 59 -15.49 4.74 15.15
N ARG A 60 -15.74 6.00 14.83
CA ARG A 60 -15.10 6.71 13.70
C ARG A 60 -13.99 7.66 14.14
N ASN A 61 -12.98 7.76 13.30
CA ASN A 61 -11.93 8.77 13.31
C ASN A 61 -12.49 10.11 12.82
N LEU A 62 -11.74 11.19 13.05
CA LEU A 62 -12.08 12.55 12.59
C LEU A 62 -12.21 12.66 11.06
N ASP A 63 -11.57 11.76 10.31
CA ASP A 63 -11.65 11.67 8.84
C ASP A 63 -12.82 10.79 8.34
N GLY A 64 -13.71 10.35 9.23
CA GLY A 64 -14.87 9.52 8.91
C GLY A 64 -14.57 8.03 8.78
N THR A 65 -13.31 7.61 8.94
CA THR A 65 -12.88 6.20 8.81
C THR A 65 -13.08 5.45 10.14
N ARG A 66 -13.36 4.14 10.12
CA ARG A 66 -13.61 3.39 11.36
C ARG A 66 -12.29 3.09 12.10
N LYS A 67 -12.27 3.29 13.42
CA LYS A 67 -11.12 3.01 14.32
C LYS A 67 -10.73 1.53 14.36
N ASP A 68 -11.69 0.65 14.11
CA ASP A 68 -11.58 -0.80 14.14
C ASP A 68 -11.58 -1.45 12.74
N ALA A 69 -11.78 -0.66 11.68
CA ALA A 69 -11.80 -1.13 10.32
C ALA A 69 -10.82 -0.32 9.46
N LYS A 70 -9.52 -0.57 9.66
CA LYS A 70 -8.48 -0.27 8.68
C LYS A 70 -7.24 -1.12 8.99
N GLY A 71 -6.89 -2.00 8.07
CA GLY A 71 -5.55 -2.58 7.96
C GLY A 71 -5.37 -3.86 8.75
N ASP A 72 -5.09 -4.93 8.00
CA ASP A 72 -4.51 -6.20 8.43
C ASP A 72 -5.25 -7.02 9.52
N PRO A 73 -5.37 -8.35 9.36
CA PRO A 73 -5.89 -9.19 10.42
C PRO A 73 -5.05 -9.02 11.69
N THR A 74 -5.70 -8.97 12.85
CA THR A 74 -5.01 -8.90 14.14
C THR A 74 -4.09 -10.11 14.33
N VAL A 75 -3.08 -10.00 15.20
CA VAL A 75 -2.18 -11.13 15.51
C VAL A 75 -2.97 -12.37 15.96
N GLU A 76 -4.03 -12.17 16.74
CA GLU A 76 -4.92 -13.26 17.17
C GLU A 76 -5.70 -13.87 16.00
N GLN A 77 -6.19 -13.04 15.07
CA GLN A 77 -6.86 -13.53 13.86
C GLN A 77 -5.92 -14.32 12.96
N ARG A 78 -4.68 -13.86 12.77
CA ARG A 78 -3.66 -14.60 12.00
C ARG A 78 -3.30 -15.94 12.64
N LYS A 79 -3.16 -15.96 13.97
CA LYS A 79 -2.90 -17.21 14.73
C LYS A 79 -4.09 -18.18 14.62
N ALA A 80 -5.31 -17.68 14.75
CA ALA A 80 -6.51 -18.50 14.60
C ALA A 80 -6.61 -19.07 13.17
N GLU A 81 -6.40 -18.24 12.14
CA GLU A 81 -6.37 -18.66 10.74
C GLU A 81 -5.35 -19.80 10.53
N ALA A 82 -4.09 -19.60 10.93
CA ALA A 82 -3.06 -20.63 10.81
C ALA A 82 -3.42 -21.93 11.53
N TRP A 83 -3.94 -21.81 12.76
CA TRP A 83 -4.33 -22.97 13.58
C TRP A 83 -5.43 -23.81 12.91
N TRP A 84 -6.41 -23.17 12.27
CA TRP A 84 -7.48 -23.84 11.53
C TRP A 84 -7.00 -24.41 10.20
N MET A 85 -6.10 -23.71 9.50
CA MET A 85 -5.50 -24.19 8.25
C MET A 85 -4.70 -25.49 8.41
N GLU A 86 -4.13 -25.72 9.60
CA GLU A 86 -3.42 -26.97 9.96
C GLU A 86 -4.36 -28.14 10.27
N ARG A 87 -5.61 -27.86 10.67
CA ARG A 87 -6.56 -28.86 11.21
C ARG A 87 -7.72 -29.19 10.28
N ARG A 88 -7.89 -28.41 9.21
CA ARG A 88 -8.82 -28.74 8.14
C ARG A 88 -8.41 -30.03 7.43
N VAL A 89 -9.39 -30.77 6.93
CA VAL A 89 -9.19 -31.98 6.13
C VAL A 89 -9.73 -31.77 4.71
N PRO A 90 -9.17 -32.43 3.69
CA PRO A 90 -9.68 -32.33 2.32
C PRO A 90 -11.16 -32.69 2.24
N HIS A 91 -11.93 -31.89 1.50
CA HIS A 91 -13.36 -32.14 1.31
C HIS A 91 -13.54 -33.43 0.47
N PRO A 92 -14.35 -34.40 0.93
CA PRO A 92 -14.39 -35.75 0.34
C PRO A 92 -14.85 -35.78 -1.13
N LYS A 93 -15.73 -34.85 -1.52
CA LYS A 93 -16.32 -34.78 -2.88
C LYS A 93 -15.85 -33.59 -3.73
N ARG A 94 -15.05 -32.67 -3.19
CA ARG A 94 -14.73 -31.39 -3.84
C ARG A 94 -13.23 -31.12 -3.74
N PRO A 95 -12.44 -31.59 -4.72
CA PRO A 95 -11.01 -31.36 -4.76
C PRO A 95 -10.66 -29.87 -4.61
N GLY A 96 -9.64 -29.56 -3.81
CA GLY A 96 -9.18 -28.19 -3.54
C GLY A 96 -9.95 -27.44 -2.46
N LEU A 97 -11.09 -27.98 -1.99
CA LEU A 97 -11.78 -27.49 -0.81
C LEU A 97 -11.46 -28.34 0.41
N TYR A 98 -11.70 -27.75 1.58
CA TYR A 98 -11.45 -28.34 2.88
C TYR A 98 -12.65 -28.17 3.78
N VAL A 99 -12.80 -29.09 4.73
CA VAL A 99 -13.80 -29.04 5.79
C VAL A 99 -13.11 -29.11 7.15
N ILE A 100 -13.77 -28.63 8.19
CA ILE A 100 -13.32 -28.82 9.56
C ILE A 100 -13.78 -30.22 10.01
N PRO A 101 -12.92 -31.00 10.71
CA PRO A 101 -13.32 -32.26 11.32
C PRO A 101 -14.53 -32.10 12.26
N GLU A 102 -15.43 -33.09 12.28
CA GLU A 102 -16.68 -33.06 13.05
C GLU A 102 -16.45 -32.79 14.54
N ASP A 103 -15.37 -33.33 15.12
CA ASP A 103 -14.97 -33.11 16.52
C ASP A 103 -14.55 -31.66 16.82
N LEU A 104 -14.18 -30.89 15.81
CA LEU A 104 -13.78 -29.49 15.91
C LEU A 104 -14.85 -28.50 15.44
N GLU A 105 -15.97 -28.96 14.88
CA GLU A 105 -17.07 -28.11 14.42
C GLU A 105 -17.59 -27.14 15.50
N PRO A 106 -17.83 -27.56 16.77
CA PRO A 106 -18.29 -26.62 17.79
C PRO A 106 -17.28 -25.49 18.09
N ALA A 107 -15.99 -25.79 18.05
CA ALA A 107 -14.93 -24.79 18.28
C ALA A 107 -14.77 -23.86 17.06
N TRP A 108 -15.02 -24.38 15.86
CA TRP A 108 -15.03 -23.63 14.62
C TRP A 108 -16.19 -22.63 14.60
N ASP A 109 -17.41 -23.09 14.89
CA ASP A 109 -18.60 -22.25 14.97
C ASP A 109 -18.41 -21.13 16.00
N ALA A 110 -17.95 -21.46 17.21
CA ALA A 110 -17.63 -20.47 18.24
C ALA A 110 -16.56 -19.44 17.78
N THR A 111 -15.64 -19.83 16.91
CA THR A 111 -14.64 -18.92 16.33
C THR A 111 -15.27 -17.98 15.30
N VAL A 112 -16.08 -18.51 14.40
CA VAL A 112 -16.79 -17.74 13.38
C VAL A 112 -17.78 -16.77 14.02
N GLU A 113 -18.58 -17.23 14.98
CA GLU A 113 -19.52 -16.41 15.75
C GLU A 113 -18.82 -15.29 16.53
N ARG A 114 -17.71 -15.59 17.19
CA ARG A 114 -16.91 -14.57 17.90
C ARG A 114 -16.39 -13.50 16.95
N LEU A 115 -16.04 -13.86 15.72
CA LEU A 115 -15.62 -12.89 14.70
C LEU A 115 -16.80 -12.07 14.19
N ALA A 116 -17.89 -12.71 13.78
CA ALA A 116 -19.12 -12.07 13.30
C ALA A 116 -19.74 -11.14 14.35
N GLY A 117 -19.67 -11.54 15.62
CA GLY A 117 -20.23 -10.81 16.76
C GLY A 117 -21.73 -10.97 16.91
N GLU A 118 -22.28 -10.20 17.84
CA GLU A 118 -23.74 -10.15 18.06
C GLU A 118 -24.46 -9.52 16.87
N PRO A 119 -25.65 -10.01 16.50
CA PRO A 119 -26.52 -9.35 15.53
C PRO A 119 -26.82 -7.90 15.92
N VAL A 120 -26.91 -7.02 14.91
CA VAL A 120 -27.23 -5.60 15.07
C VAL A 120 -28.74 -5.33 15.09
N ASN A 121 -29.54 -6.23 14.50
CA ASN A 121 -30.99 -6.20 14.58
C ASN A 121 -31.47 -6.88 15.87
N GLU A 122 -32.67 -6.50 16.33
CA GLU A 122 -33.36 -7.25 17.37
C GLU A 122 -33.88 -8.56 16.81
N ASP A 123 -33.82 -9.59 17.64
CA ASP A 123 -34.45 -10.88 17.35
C ASP A 123 -35.96 -10.73 17.57
N ASP A 124 -36.69 -10.64 16.46
CA ASP A 124 -38.14 -10.59 16.40
C ASP A 124 -38.75 -11.97 16.06
N GLY A 125 -37.92 -13.02 15.99
CA GLY A 125 -38.33 -14.37 15.61
C GLY A 125 -38.70 -14.56 14.13
N VAL A 126 -38.59 -13.51 13.30
CA VAL A 126 -39.00 -13.52 11.88
C VAL A 126 -37.86 -13.08 10.95
N SER A 127 -37.12 -12.06 11.35
CA SER A 127 -36.03 -11.45 10.60
C SER A 127 -34.73 -12.23 10.81
N ALA A 128 -34.05 -12.55 9.70
CA ALA A 128 -32.72 -13.14 9.79
C ALA A 128 -31.74 -12.22 10.55
N PRO A 129 -30.82 -12.79 11.35
CA PRO A 129 -29.76 -12.02 11.99
C PRO A 129 -28.97 -11.20 10.96
N ARG A 130 -28.86 -9.90 11.20
CA ARG A 130 -28.02 -8.96 10.46
C ARG A 130 -26.84 -8.64 11.33
N TYR A 131 -25.64 -8.84 10.81
CA TYR A 131 -24.41 -8.56 11.52
C TYR A 131 -23.84 -7.19 11.14
N ASP A 132 -22.83 -6.77 11.89
CA ASP A 132 -21.99 -5.65 11.47
C ASP A 132 -21.27 -6.03 10.16
N PRO A 133 -21.42 -5.26 9.06
CA PRO A 133 -20.92 -5.68 7.74
C PRO A 133 -19.42 -5.97 7.70
N ASP A 134 -18.61 -5.26 8.49
CA ASP A 134 -17.16 -5.48 8.53
C ASP A 134 -16.81 -6.76 9.27
N ARG A 135 -17.52 -7.07 10.36
CA ARG A 135 -17.31 -8.28 11.16
C ARG A 135 -17.80 -9.53 10.42
N GLU A 136 -18.94 -9.42 9.77
CA GLU A 136 -19.47 -10.45 8.87
C GLU A 136 -18.48 -10.74 7.75
N ARG A 137 -17.94 -9.69 7.09
CA ARG A 137 -16.90 -9.84 6.07
C ARG A 137 -15.65 -10.53 6.62
N ALA A 138 -15.19 -10.18 7.83
CA ALA A 138 -14.02 -10.80 8.44
C ALA A 138 -14.25 -12.29 8.75
N ALA A 139 -15.43 -12.64 9.27
CA ALA A 139 -15.82 -14.03 9.54
C ALA A 139 -15.89 -14.85 8.24
N LEU A 140 -16.59 -14.34 7.22
CA LEU A 140 -16.68 -14.97 5.90
C LEU A 140 -15.32 -15.11 5.21
N THR A 141 -14.42 -14.14 5.40
CA THR A 141 -13.04 -14.23 4.88
C THR A 141 -12.28 -15.37 5.54
N LEU A 142 -12.34 -15.50 6.88
CA LEU A 142 -11.71 -16.62 7.58
C LEU A 142 -12.28 -17.96 7.08
N VAL A 143 -13.62 -18.08 7.02
CA VAL A 143 -14.29 -19.29 6.52
C VAL A 143 -13.82 -19.63 5.11
N GLY A 144 -13.81 -18.65 4.22
CA GLY A 144 -13.38 -18.84 2.84
C GLY A 144 -11.94 -19.32 2.72
N LYS A 145 -11.01 -18.72 3.49
CA LYS A 145 -9.60 -19.14 3.49
C LYS A 145 -9.39 -20.54 4.06
N VAL A 146 -10.00 -20.82 5.21
CA VAL A 146 -9.86 -22.11 5.90
C VAL A 146 -10.48 -23.23 5.05
N THR A 147 -11.64 -23.01 4.45
CA THR A 147 -12.29 -24.01 3.58
C THR A 147 -11.66 -24.09 2.18
N GLY A 148 -10.73 -23.19 1.82
CA GLY A 148 -10.17 -23.09 0.48
C GLY A 148 -11.13 -22.52 -0.57
N ALA A 149 -12.31 -22.05 -0.18
CA ALA A 149 -13.26 -21.39 -1.08
C ALA A 149 -12.78 -20.00 -1.53
N VAL A 150 -11.90 -19.37 -0.75
CA VAL A 150 -11.28 -18.08 -1.04
C VAL A 150 -9.76 -18.20 -0.98
N VAL A 151 -9.10 -17.81 -2.06
CA VAL A 151 -7.64 -17.65 -2.10
C VAL A 151 -7.35 -16.15 -2.29
N PRO A 152 -6.88 -15.43 -1.26
CA PRO A 152 -6.63 -13.98 -1.35
C PRO A 152 -5.69 -13.63 -2.50
N ILE A 153 -5.89 -12.47 -3.13
CA ILE A 153 -5.05 -12.04 -4.26
C ILE A 153 -3.58 -11.95 -3.86
N GLY A 154 -3.32 -11.47 -2.64
CA GLY A 154 -1.97 -11.31 -2.09
C GLY A 154 -1.32 -12.58 -1.54
N GLU A 155 -2.04 -13.71 -1.45
CA GLU A 155 -1.61 -14.89 -0.68
C GLU A 155 -0.22 -15.40 -1.09
N GLU A 156 0.02 -15.52 -2.40
CA GLU A 156 1.27 -16.06 -2.94
C GLU A 156 2.25 -14.98 -3.40
N LEU A 157 1.96 -13.71 -3.10
CA LEU A 157 2.70 -12.59 -3.68
C LEU A 157 4.16 -12.57 -3.22
N ASP A 158 4.42 -12.79 -1.93
CA ASP A 158 5.79 -12.79 -1.41
C ASP A 158 6.59 -14.00 -1.90
N ARG A 159 5.94 -15.16 -2.06
CA ARG A 159 6.57 -16.35 -2.66
C ARG A 159 6.93 -16.10 -4.12
N TYR A 160 6.03 -15.50 -4.88
CA TYR A 160 6.27 -15.08 -6.26
C TYR A 160 7.50 -14.16 -6.35
N MET A 161 7.58 -13.12 -5.50
CA MET A 161 8.70 -12.19 -5.49
C MET A 161 10.04 -12.86 -5.17
N ALA A 162 10.04 -13.77 -4.19
CA ALA A 162 11.25 -14.48 -3.77
C ALA A 162 11.76 -15.43 -4.87
N GLN A 163 10.86 -16.12 -5.58
CA GLN A 163 11.23 -17.10 -6.61
C GLN A 163 11.66 -16.46 -7.93
N GLU A 164 10.95 -15.43 -8.38
CA GLU A 164 11.20 -14.84 -9.70
C GLU A 164 12.34 -13.82 -9.70
N GLY A 165 13.00 -13.59 -8.55
CA GLY A 165 14.17 -12.70 -8.45
C GLY A 165 13.85 -11.26 -8.87
N VAL A 166 12.63 -10.81 -8.57
CA VAL A 166 12.07 -9.57 -9.08
C VAL A 166 12.81 -8.36 -8.52
N LYS A 167 13.25 -7.45 -9.40
CA LYS A 167 13.88 -6.17 -8.98
C LYS A 167 12.94 -5.38 -8.05
N ALA A 168 13.49 -4.76 -7.00
CA ALA A 168 12.72 -4.07 -5.96
C ALA A 168 11.67 -3.07 -6.50
N SER A 169 11.99 -2.32 -7.57
CA SER A 169 11.06 -1.37 -8.18
C SER A 169 9.87 -2.03 -8.89
N TYR A 170 10.07 -3.22 -9.46
CA TYR A 170 8.98 -4.00 -10.03
C TYR A 170 8.18 -4.67 -8.92
N ALA A 171 8.83 -5.21 -7.88
CA ALA A 171 8.15 -5.81 -6.73
C ALA A 171 7.23 -4.80 -6.02
N ALA A 172 7.71 -3.58 -5.79
CA ALA A 172 6.91 -2.48 -5.24
C ALA A 172 5.68 -2.18 -6.13
N ARG A 173 5.88 -2.15 -7.46
CA ARG A 173 4.78 -1.91 -8.40
C ARG A 173 3.74 -3.02 -8.38
N THR A 174 4.16 -4.29 -8.39
CA THR A 174 3.24 -5.42 -8.34
C THR A 174 2.47 -5.41 -7.02
N ARG A 175 3.10 -5.11 -5.88
CA ARG A 175 2.40 -4.93 -4.60
C ARG A 175 1.33 -3.86 -4.69
N THR A 176 1.64 -2.70 -5.28
CA THR A 176 0.66 -1.64 -5.48
C THR A 176 -0.49 -2.08 -6.40
N ALA A 177 -0.20 -2.79 -7.50
CA ALA A 177 -1.21 -3.27 -8.43
C ALA A 177 -2.13 -4.33 -7.80
N THR A 178 -1.56 -5.32 -7.09
CA THR A 178 -2.29 -6.32 -6.31
C THR A 178 -3.16 -5.69 -5.25
N LYS A 179 -2.62 -4.72 -4.49
CA LYS A 179 -3.42 -4.00 -3.49
C LYS A 179 -4.58 -3.24 -4.11
N ALA A 180 -4.34 -2.51 -5.20
CA ALA A 180 -5.40 -1.79 -5.90
C ALA A 180 -6.50 -2.75 -6.39
N LEU A 181 -6.13 -3.93 -6.87
CA LEU A 181 -7.09 -4.96 -7.28
C LEU A 181 -7.89 -5.49 -6.09
N THR A 182 -7.26 -5.86 -4.97
CA THR A 182 -7.95 -6.30 -3.76
C THR A 182 -8.94 -5.26 -3.24
N ASP A 183 -8.52 -3.99 -3.16
CA ASP A 183 -9.37 -2.88 -2.70
C ASP A 183 -10.59 -2.72 -3.64
N TRP A 184 -10.37 -2.81 -4.96
CA TRP A 184 -11.42 -2.70 -5.95
C TRP A 184 -12.39 -3.90 -5.92
N LEU A 185 -11.89 -5.13 -5.82
CA LEU A 185 -12.73 -6.34 -5.71
C LEU A 185 -13.63 -6.30 -4.47
N THR A 186 -13.07 -5.84 -3.34
CA THR A 186 -13.80 -5.69 -2.08
C THR A 186 -14.89 -4.63 -2.20
N THR A 187 -14.59 -3.49 -2.82
CA THR A 187 -15.54 -2.40 -3.05
C THR A 187 -16.69 -2.84 -3.97
N ASN A 188 -16.39 -3.65 -4.99
CA ASN A 188 -17.34 -4.13 -5.99
C ASN A 188 -17.96 -5.50 -5.67
N ARG A 189 -17.83 -5.98 -4.42
CA ARG A 189 -18.45 -7.22 -3.93
C ARG A 189 -18.02 -8.50 -4.67
N HIS A 190 -16.83 -8.52 -5.27
CA HIS A 190 -16.25 -9.72 -5.88
C HIS A 190 -15.47 -10.61 -4.88
N ALA A 191 -15.34 -10.16 -3.63
CA ALA A 191 -14.46 -10.73 -2.59
C ALA A 191 -12.96 -10.68 -2.97
N ASP A 192 -12.08 -10.68 -1.97
CA ASP A 192 -10.63 -10.81 -2.19
C ASP A 192 -10.29 -12.26 -2.53
N ASN A 193 -10.53 -12.66 -3.79
CA ASN A 193 -10.34 -14.02 -4.26
C ASN A 193 -9.73 -14.05 -5.67
N ILE A 194 -8.60 -14.74 -5.83
CA ILE A 194 -7.93 -14.97 -7.12
C ILE A 194 -8.90 -15.58 -8.14
N HIS A 195 -9.76 -16.51 -7.71
CA HIS A 195 -10.70 -17.19 -8.58
C HIS A 195 -11.89 -16.31 -9.03
N ALA A 196 -12.12 -15.17 -8.36
CA ALA A 196 -13.15 -14.22 -8.79
C ALA A 196 -12.70 -13.35 -9.98
N VAL A 197 -11.39 -13.32 -10.28
CA VAL A 197 -10.83 -12.48 -11.33
C VAL A 197 -10.97 -13.18 -12.69
N THR A 198 -12.12 -12.98 -13.33
CA THR A 198 -12.35 -13.37 -14.73
C THR A 198 -11.82 -12.29 -15.69
N GLY A 199 -11.77 -12.58 -16.99
CA GLY A 199 -11.41 -11.58 -18.01
C GLY A 199 -12.30 -10.33 -17.96
N ARG A 200 -13.61 -10.50 -17.71
CA ARG A 200 -14.54 -9.37 -17.53
C ARG A 200 -14.20 -8.54 -16.29
N VAL A 201 -13.91 -9.20 -15.18
CA VAL A 201 -13.56 -8.54 -13.91
C VAL A 201 -12.22 -7.79 -14.04
N ALA A 202 -11.25 -8.38 -14.74
CA ALA A 202 -9.98 -7.73 -15.06
C ALA A 202 -10.17 -6.47 -15.94
N ASP A 203 -11.04 -6.55 -16.93
CA ASP A 203 -11.36 -5.42 -17.82
C ASP A 203 -12.08 -4.29 -17.07
N GLN A 204 -13.07 -4.61 -16.24
CA GLN A 204 -13.76 -3.65 -15.38
C GLN A 204 -12.81 -2.98 -14.38
N PHE A 205 -11.89 -3.74 -13.78
CA PHE A 205 -10.84 -3.17 -12.93
C PHE A 205 -9.97 -2.21 -13.72
N ALA A 206 -9.51 -2.61 -14.91
CA ALA A 206 -8.67 -1.78 -15.76
C ALA A 206 -9.34 -0.46 -16.14
N ASP A 207 -10.64 -0.45 -16.42
CA ASP A 207 -11.41 0.77 -16.68
C ASP A 207 -11.53 1.65 -15.44
N SER A 208 -11.82 1.06 -14.28
CA SER A 208 -11.97 1.82 -13.03
C SER A 208 -10.69 2.54 -12.60
N VAL A 209 -9.53 1.94 -12.86
CA VAL A 209 -8.23 2.52 -12.49
C VAL A 209 -7.62 3.36 -13.62
N ALA A 210 -8.25 3.40 -14.80
CA ALA A 210 -7.85 4.30 -15.87
C ALA A 210 -8.12 5.77 -15.51
N GLU A 211 -9.18 6.04 -14.73
CA GLU A 211 -9.52 7.39 -14.29
C GLU A 211 -8.39 7.97 -13.42
N GLY A 212 -7.90 9.14 -13.81
CA GLY A 212 -6.78 9.81 -13.13
C GLY A 212 -5.40 9.18 -13.35
N ARG A 213 -5.25 8.21 -14.26
CA ARG A 213 -3.94 7.60 -14.59
C ARG A 213 -3.58 7.72 -16.06
N THR A 214 -2.29 7.72 -16.35
CA THR A 214 -1.81 7.59 -17.72
C THR A 214 -2.01 6.15 -18.21
N VAL A 215 -2.28 5.98 -19.50
CA VAL A 215 -2.40 4.66 -20.14
C VAL A 215 -1.16 3.81 -19.88
N LYS A 216 0.03 4.42 -19.91
CA LYS A 216 1.29 3.77 -19.53
C LYS A 216 1.29 3.20 -18.11
N THR A 217 0.75 3.95 -17.13
CA THR A 217 0.69 3.49 -15.74
C THR A 217 -0.29 2.33 -15.60
N LEU A 218 -1.46 2.42 -16.25
CA LEU A 218 -2.46 1.37 -16.30
C LEU A 218 -1.89 0.08 -16.91
N ASN A 219 -1.28 0.18 -18.10
CA ASN A 219 -0.66 -0.97 -18.76
C ASN A 219 0.49 -1.58 -17.92
N SER A 220 1.17 -0.77 -17.12
CA SER A 220 2.18 -1.23 -16.17
C SER A 220 1.56 -2.07 -15.04
N TYR A 221 0.36 -1.72 -14.56
CA TYR A 221 -0.38 -2.53 -13.58
C TYR A 221 -0.85 -3.83 -14.21
N ILE A 222 -1.48 -3.76 -15.39
CA ILE A 222 -1.95 -4.94 -16.13
C ILE A 222 -0.78 -5.90 -16.39
N SER A 223 0.38 -5.39 -16.81
CA SER A 223 1.58 -6.19 -17.03
C SER A 223 2.08 -6.86 -15.75
N ALA A 224 2.07 -6.15 -14.62
CA ALA A 224 2.49 -6.70 -13.33
C ALA A 224 1.54 -7.80 -12.84
N LEU A 225 0.22 -7.59 -12.98
CA LEU A 225 -0.81 -8.57 -12.65
C LEU A 225 -0.75 -9.79 -13.58
N SER A 226 -0.50 -9.57 -14.88
CA SER A 226 -0.37 -10.64 -15.87
C SER A 226 0.83 -11.54 -15.62
N ALA A 227 1.98 -10.97 -15.23
CA ALA A 227 3.15 -11.77 -14.84
C ALA A 227 2.85 -12.62 -13.59
N TYR A 228 2.22 -12.02 -12.58
CA TYR A 228 1.83 -12.72 -11.36
C TYR A 228 0.83 -13.85 -11.64
N TRP A 229 -0.23 -13.61 -12.43
CA TRP A 229 -1.19 -14.65 -12.82
C TRP A 229 -0.58 -15.74 -13.69
N SER A 230 0.38 -15.41 -14.55
CA SER A 230 1.11 -16.42 -15.33
C SER A 230 1.91 -17.34 -14.41
N TRP A 231 2.48 -16.82 -13.32
CA TRP A 231 3.12 -17.63 -12.29
C TRP A 231 2.12 -18.48 -11.51
N LEU A 232 0.97 -17.92 -11.11
CA LEU A 232 -0.11 -18.67 -10.45
C LEU A 232 -0.59 -19.84 -11.33
N ARG A 233 -0.72 -19.61 -12.64
CA ARG A 233 -1.11 -20.64 -13.62
C ARG A 233 -0.08 -21.77 -13.73
N ARG A 234 1.22 -21.44 -13.78
CA ARG A 234 2.32 -22.44 -13.79
C ARG A 234 2.30 -23.34 -12.55
N ARG A 235 1.73 -22.87 -11.44
CA ARG A 235 1.58 -23.61 -10.19
C ARG A 235 0.23 -24.29 -10.04
N HIS A 236 -0.61 -24.27 -11.08
CA HIS A 236 -1.96 -24.83 -11.08
C HIS A 236 -2.89 -24.21 -10.02
N ILE A 237 -2.57 -23.01 -9.53
CA ILE A 237 -3.43 -22.26 -8.59
C ILE A 237 -4.60 -21.64 -9.35
N VAL A 238 -4.36 -21.20 -10.59
CA VAL A 238 -5.41 -20.77 -11.52
C VAL A 238 -5.32 -21.56 -12.81
N GLN A 239 -6.45 -21.70 -13.49
CA GLN A 239 -6.49 -22.36 -14.81
C GLN A 239 -6.03 -21.41 -15.91
N GLU A 240 -6.42 -20.14 -15.83
CA GLU A 240 -6.20 -19.15 -16.88
C GLU A 240 -5.63 -17.85 -16.32
N ASN A 241 -5.02 -17.06 -17.19
CA ASN A 241 -4.56 -15.70 -16.89
C ASN A 241 -5.55 -14.69 -17.51
N PRO A 242 -6.40 -14.02 -16.72
CA PRO A 242 -7.40 -13.07 -17.21
C PRO A 242 -6.77 -11.77 -17.73
N TRP A 243 -5.50 -11.52 -17.41
CA TRP A 243 -4.74 -10.35 -17.84
C TRP A 243 -3.92 -10.63 -19.11
N ALA A 244 -3.93 -11.86 -19.63
CA ALA A 244 -3.20 -12.21 -20.83
C ALA A 244 -3.81 -11.48 -22.04
N GLY A 245 -2.98 -10.76 -22.80
CA GLY A 245 -3.43 -9.96 -23.95
C GLY A 245 -4.18 -8.67 -23.61
N LEU A 246 -4.49 -8.42 -22.33
CA LEU A 246 -5.16 -7.19 -21.91
C LEU A 246 -4.18 -6.01 -21.96
N SER A 247 -4.57 -4.95 -22.65
CA SER A 247 -3.88 -3.66 -22.64
C SER A 247 -4.82 -2.57 -23.12
N ARG A 248 -4.55 -1.32 -22.75
CA ARG A 248 -5.20 -0.16 -23.36
C ARG A 248 -4.29 0.44 -24.41
N ARG A 249 -4.86 0.80 -25.56
CA ARG A 249 -4.12 1.49 -26.62
C ARG A 249 -3.60 2.81 -26.08
N GLU A 250 -2.29 2.99 -26.14
CA GLU A 250 -1.69 4.28 -25.86
C GLU A 250 -2.07 5.22 -27.01
N VAL A 251 -2.93 6.19 -26.73
CA VAL A 251 -3.15 7.30 -27.64
C VAL A 251 -1.92 8.16 -27.50
N ASP A 252 -1.14 8.26 -28.57
CA ASP A 252 0.07 9.06 -28.57
C ASP A 252 -0.30 10.53 -28.37
N ARG A 253 -0.16 11.01 -27.13
CA ARG A 253 -0.28 12.42 -26.76
C ARG A 253 1.09 13.11 -26.78
N SER A 254 2.11 12.52 -27.41
CA SER A 254 3.44 13.12 -27.59
C SER A 254 3.39 14.52 -28.19
N GLY A 255 2.32 14.87 -28.91
CA GLY A 255 2.08 16.22 -29.42
C GLY A 255 1.69 17.28 -28.37
N ASN A 256 1.32 16.93 -27.13
CA ASN A 256 0.77 17.90 -26.17
C ASN A 256 1.78 18.51 -25.18
N ALA A 257 3.06 18.22 -25.34
CA ALA A 257 4.15 19.04 -24.83
C ALA A 257 5.42 18.64 -25.60
N GLU A 258 5.76 19.37 -26.65
CA GLU A 258 7.10 19.29 -27.21
C GLU A 258 8.09 19.54 -26.07
N LYS A 259 8.86 18.52 -25.72
CA LYS A 259 9.95 18.64 -24.73
C LYS A 259 11.03 19.53 -25.33
N ARG A 260 10.86 20.85 -25.26
CA ARG A 260 11.84 21.82 -25.72
C ARG A 260 12.97 21.99 -24.70
N PRO A 261 14.22 22.20 -25.11
CA PRO A 261 15.30 22.60 -24.20
C PRO A 261 14.96 23.86 -23.41
N PHE A 262 15.56 23.98 -22.22
CA PHE A 262 15.55 25.24 -21.47
C PHE A 262 16.32 26.31 -22.25
N THR A 263 15.86 27.55 -22.20
CA THR A 263 16.63 28.69 -22.70
C THR A 263 17.76 29.03 -21.72
N ASP A 264 18.76 29.78 -22.18
CA ASP A 264 19.87 30.21 -21.32
C ASP A 264 19.38 31.05 -20.14
N ASP A 265 18.33 31.85 -20.31
CA ASP A 265 17.73 32.65 -19.23
C ASP A 265 16.95 31.80 -18.22
N GLU A 266 16.27 30.74 -18.68
CA GLU A 266 15.62 29.78 -17.79
C GLU A 266 16.66 28.99 -16.98
N ILE A 267 17.79 28.60 -17.58
CA ILE A 267 18.89 27.94 -16.88
C ILE A 267 19.51 28.88 -15.84
N LYS A 268 19.76 30.14 -16.19
CA LYS A 268 20.26 31.15 -15.24
C LYS A 268 19.28 31.33 -14.08
N ALA A 269 17.99 31.46 -14.35
CA ALA A 269 16.96 31.59 -13.33
C ALA A 269 16.91 30.34 -12.42
N LEU A 270 16.99 29.14 -13.01
CA LEU A 270 16.96 27.88 -12.28
C LEU A 270 18.19 27.70 -11.38
N LEU A 271 19.40 27.96 -11.89
CA LEU A 271 20.65 27.76 -11.15
C LEU A 271 20.92 28.87 -10.11
N SER A 272 20.40 30.08 -10.35
CA SER A 272 20.55 31.23 -9.43
C SER A 272 19.46 31.30 -8.38
N GLY A 273 18.35 30.57 -8.57
CA GLY A 273 17.22 30.54 -7.65
C GLY A 273 17.52 29.92 -6.28
N PRO A 274 16.58 30.07 -5.31
CA PRO A 274 16.70 29.48 -4.00
C PRO A 274 16.66 27.94 -4.11
N ALA A 275 17.77 27.30 -3.76
CA ALA A 275 17.89 25.85 -3.70
C ALA A 275 18.78 25.47 -2.52
N ASN A 276 18.46 24.35 -1.87
CA ASN A 276 19.39 23.80 -0.87
C ASN A 276 20.71 23.38 -1.56
N PRO A 277 21.84 23.34 -0.83
CA PRO A 277 23.15 23.06 -1.42
C PRO A 277 23.21 21.75 -2.20
N THR A 278 22.55 20.69 -1.71
CA THR A 278 22.52 19.38 -2.38
C THR A 278 21.78 19.43 -3.72
N LEU A 279 20.61 20.07 -3.77
CA LEU A 279 19.83 20.23 -5.00
C LEU A 279 20.58 21.10 -6.01
N ARG A 280 21.26 22.17 -5.55
CA ARG A 280 22.10 23.01 -6.41
C ARG A 280 23.24 22.20 -7.04
N ASP A 281 23.92 21.38 -6.26
CA ASP A 281 24.98 20.51 -6.77
C ASP A 281 24.46 19.47 -7.76
N MET A 282 23.30 18.86 -7.48
CA MET A 282 22.65 17.94 -8.41
C MET A 282 22.31 18.60 -9.74
N MET A 283 21.80 19.84 -9.72
CA MET A 283 21.46 20.57 -10.95
C MET A 283 22.72 20.87 -11.78
N LEU A 284 23.81 21.30 -11.14
CA LEU A 284 25.09 21.56 -11.82
C LEU A 284 25.68 20.28 -12.42
N LEU A 285 25.69 19.18 -11.66
CA LEU A 285 26.13 17.87 -12.16
C LEU A 285 25.27 17.45 -13.35
N ALA A 286 23.95 17.53 -13.27
CA ALA A 286 23.05 17.17 -14.37
C ALA A 286 23.30 18.03 -15.62
N ALA A 287 23.48 19.34 -15.46
CA ALA A 287 23.68 20.27 -16.55
C ALA A 287 24.99 20.05 -17.31
N LEU A 288 26.08 19.76 -16.59
CA LEU A 288 27.43 19.71 -17.16
C LEU A 288 27.91 18.29 -17.51
N THR A 289 27.23 17.24 -17.02
CA THR A 289 27.61 15.85 -17.30
C THR A 289 26.58 15.09 -18.16
N GLY A 290 25.34 15.57 -18.23
CA GLY A 290 24.23 14.85 -18.88
C GLY A 290 23.88 13.50 -18.22
N MET A 291 24.37 13.25 -17.00
CA MET A 291 24.06 12.03 -16.26
C MET A 291 22.61 12.01 -15.79
N ARG A 292 22.03 10.80 -15.69
CA ARG A 292 20.68 10.62 -15.15
C ARG A 292 20.69 10.89 -13.64
N GLN A 293 19.57 11.35 -13.09
CA GLN A 293 19.41 11.61 -11.66
C GLN A 293 19.86 10.42 -10.78
N VAL A 294 19.49 9.19 -11.17
CA VAL A 294 19.89 7.97 -10.45
C VAL A 294 21.38 7.68 -10.55
N GLU A 295 22.03 8.04 -11.67
CA GLU A 295 23.48 7.90 -11.84
C GLU A 295 24.19 8.90 -10.91
N ILE A 296 23.75 10.17 -10.90
CA ILE A 296 24.29 11.23 -10.03
C ILE A 296 24.12 10.87 -8.55
N GLY A 297 22.93 10.43 -8.15
CA GLY A 297 22.64 10.06 -6.76
C GLY A 297 23.40 8.83 -6.27
N ASN A 298 23.96 8.02 -7.17
CA ASN A 298 24.74 6.83 -6.82
C ASN A 298 26.26 7.01 -6.98
N LEU A 299 26.73 8.19 -7.42
CA LEU A 299 28.17 8.47 -7.51
C LEU A 299 28.84 8.33 -6.14
N ARG A 300 29.93 7.58 -6.11
CA ARG A 300 30.85 7.50 -4.97
C ARG A 300 32.06 8.39 -5.19
N VAL A 301 32.81 8.62 -4.12
CA VAL A 301 34.06 9.38 -4.17
C VAL A 301 35.05 8.76 -5.17
N ARG A 302 35.23 7.43 -5.13
CA ARG A 302 36.07 6.69 -6.08
C ARG A 302 35.65 6.83 -7.54
N ASP A 303 34.37 7.15 -7.77
CA ASP A 303 33.83 7.30 -9.12
C ASP A 303 34.12 8.70 -9.68
N ALA A 304 34.75 9.61 -8.93
CA ALA A 304 35.01 11.00 -9.30
C ALA A 304 36.52 11.35 -9.29
N GLU A 305 37.37 10.39 -9.68
CA GLU A 305 38.83 10.52 -9.69
C GLU A 305 39.39 10.67 -11.12
N GLY A 306 40.64 11.10 -11.26
CA GLY A 306 41.32 11.14 -12.56
C GLY A 306 40.70 12.09 -13.60
N GLY A 307 39.92 13.07 -13.17
CA GLY A 307 39.25 14.03 -14.06
C GLY A 307 38.03 13.47 -14.80
N VAL A 308 37.51 12.31 -14.38
CA VAL A 308 36.33 11.67 -14.97
C VAL A 308 35.36 11.21 -13.89
N PHE A 309 34.08 11.15 -14.25
CA PHE A 309 33.06 10.39 -13.55
C PHE A 309 32.93 9.01 -14.17
N VAL A 310 33.12 7.95 -13.37
CA VAL A 310 32.98 6.56 -13.81
C VAL A 310 31.57 6.07 -13.48
N VAL A 311 30.73 5.91 -14.50
CA VAL A 311 29.35 5.44 -14.33
C VAL A 311 29.32 3.92 -14.50
N THR A 312 29.28 3.18 -13.39
CA THR A 312 29.31 1.69 -13.40
C THR A 312 27.95 1.04 -13.19
N LYS A 313 26.95 1.76 -12.68
CA LYS A 313 25.61 1.23 -12.39
C LYS A 313 24.56 1.83 -13.31
N SER A 314 24.48 1.32 -14.54
CA SER A 314 23.42 1.69 -15.48
C SER A 314 22.43 0.54 -15.72
N LYS A 315 21.25 0.86 -16.25
CA LYS A 315 20.17 -0.12 -16.54
C LYS A 315 20.59 -1.15 -17.59
N THR A 316 21.58 -0.81 -18.41
CA THR A 316 22.12 -1.61 -19.52
C THR A 316 23.64 -1.48 -19.52
N THR A 317 24.37 -2.51 -19.95
CA THR A 317 25.84 -2.50 -20.12
C THR A 317 26.32 -1.34 -21.00
N ALA A 318 25.57 -1.00 -22.06
CA ALA A 318 25.84 0.17 -22.90
C ALA A 318 25.73 1.54 -22.19
N GLY A 319 25.22 1.56 -20.96
CA GLY A 319 25.11 2.77 -20.15
C GLY A 319 26.31 3.01 -19.24
N GLU A 320 27.21 2.03 -19.13
CA GLU A 320 28.48 2.16 -18.41
C GLU A 320 29.47 2.99 -19.25
N ARG A 321 29.99 4.07 -18.68
CA ARG A 321 30.77 5.06 -19.43
C ARG A 321 31.61 5.93 -18.50
N SER A 322 32.67 6.50 -19.06
CA SER A 322 33.42 7.59 -18.41
C SER A 322 32.93 8.94 -18.94
N VAL A 323 32.62 9.86 -18.04
CA VAL A 323 32.18 11.23 -18.36
C VAL A 323 33.22 12.21 -17.85
N PRO A 324 33.89 13.01 -18.71
CA PRO A 324 34.85 14.01 -18.26
C PRO A 324 34.26 14.98 -17.23
N ILE A 325 35.02 15.32 -16.20
CA ILE A 325 34.64 16.34 -15.23
C ILE A 325 34.84 17.71 -15.89
N HIS A 326 33.74 18.43 -16.11
CA HIS A 326 33.80 19.81 -16.61
C HIS A 326 34.60 20.71 -15.65
N PRO A 327 35.45 21.64 -16.13
CA PRO A 327 36.25 22.51 -15.27
C PRO A 327 35.44 23.25 -14.18
N ASP A 328 34.25 23.75 -14.53
CA ASP A 328 33.35 24.43 -13.59
C ASP A 328 32.82 23.52 -12.45
N LEU A 329 32.93 22.20 -12.59
CA LEU A 329 32.60 21.24 -11.53
C LEU A 329 33.79 20.95 -10.61
N ALA A 330 35.02 21.36 -10.95
CA ALA A 330 36.22 20.96 -10.20
C ALA A 330 36.15 21.38 -8.72
N ALA A 331 35.73 22.61 -8.44
CA ALA A 331 35.56 23.10 -7.08
C ALA A 331 34.45 22.35 -6.31
N LEU A 332 33.35 22.01 -7.00
CA LEU A 332 32.25 21.23 -6.43
C LEU A 332 32.73 19.82 -6.06
N VAL A 333 33.40 19.13 -6.98
CA VAL A 333 33.94 17.78 -6.77
C VAL A 333 34.97 17.78 -5.65
N ALA A 334 35.93 18.70 -5.67
CA ALA A 334 36.94 18.83 -4.62
C ALA A 334 36.31 19.03 -3.23
N ARG A 335 35.28 19.90 -3.14
CA ARG A 335 34.52 20.09 -1.90
C ARG A 335 33.80 18.81 -1.45
N ARG A 336 33.18 18.09 -2.38
CA ARG A 336 32.38 16.89 -2.08
C ARG A 336 33.21 15.65 -1.79
N VAL A 337 34.45 15.59 -2.25
CA VAL A 337 35.41 14.49 -2.00
C VAL A 337 36.20 14.68 -0.70
N LYS A 338 36.48 15.93 -0.30
CA LYS A 338 37.34 16.24 0.83
C LYS A 338 36.93 15.52 2.12
N GLY A 339 37.85 14.72 2.66
CA GLY A 339 37.67 14.03 3.95
C GLY A 339 36.74 12.81 3.90
N LYS A 340 36.31 12.37 2.71
CA LYS A 340 35.44 11.21 2.55
C LYS A 340 36.21 9.98 2.10
N ALA A 341 35.76 8.80 2.56
CA ALA A 341 36.28 7.52 2.10
C ALA A 341 35.89 7.25 0.64
N ALA A 342 36.69 6.46 -0.08
CA ALA A 342 36.48 6.10 -1.49
C ALA A 342 35.07 5.52 -1.78
N ASP A 343 34.54 4.74 -0.83
CA ASP A 343 33.21 4.12 -0.93
C ASP A 343 32.04 4.98 -0.44
N ALA A 344 32.30 6.16 0.10
CA ALA A 344 31.26 7.08 0.51
C ALA A 344 30.55 7.68 -0.71
N TYR A 345 29.26 8.00 -0.56
CA TYR A 345 28.52 8.72 -1.58
C TYR A 345 29.04 10.15 -1.73
N LEU A 346 29.15 10.61 -2.97
CA LEU A 346 29.55 11.97 -3.29
C LEU A 346 28.55 12.98 -2.70
N LEU A 347 27.25 12.67 -2.85
CA LEU A 347 26.10 13.40 -2.29
C LEU A 347 25.45 12.56 -1.18
N GLU A 348 26.01 12.58 0.02
CA GLU A 348 25.59 11.72 1.14
C GLU A 348 24.17 12.00 1.63
N GLU A 349 23.70 13.24 1.46
CA GLU A 349 22.37 13.67 1.90
C GLU A 349 21.24 13.04 1.07
N LEU A 350 21.57 12.43 -0.07
CA LEU A 350 20.61 11.71 -0.92
C LEU A 350 20.46 10.24 -0.53
N THR A 351 21.28 9.75 0.39
CA THR A 351 21.14 8.40 0.92
C THR A 351 19.97 8.37 1.90
N ALA A 352 19.17 7.30 1.86
CA ALA A 352 18.16 7.10 2.90
C ALA A 352 18.86 7.09 4.27
N PRO A 353 18.29 7.71 5.32
CA PRO A 353 18.85 7.59 6.65
C PRO A 353 19.03 6.10 6.96
N ALA A 354 20.19 5.74 7.51
CA ALA A 354 20.46 4.36 7.92
C ALA A 354 19.25 3.89 8.73
N GLN A 355 18.64 2.76 8.32
CA GLN A 355 17.64 2.11 9.15
C GLN A 355 18.32 1.89 10.50
N ALA A 356 17.83 2.58 11.55
CA ALA A 356 18.34 2.41 12.89
C ALA A 356 18.35 0.91 13.18
N GLY A 357 19.56 0.37 13.39
CA GLY A 357 19.78 -1.06 13.47
C GLY A 357 18.83 -1.69 14.47
N ALA A 358 18.29 -2.85 14.11
CA ALA A 358 17.66 -3.76 15.04
C ALA A 358 18.66 -4.08 16.15
N GLN A 359 18.61 -3.36 17.26
CA GLN A 359 19.24 -3.78 18.50
C GLN A 359 18.33 -4.80 19.14
N ALA A 360 18.74 -6.06 19.08
CA ALA A 360 18.30 -7.08 20.01
C ALA A 360 18.82 -6.71 21.41
N THR A 361 17.97 -6.21 22.29
CA THR A 361 18.11 -6.32 23.76
C THR A 361 16.72 -6.29 24.40
N GLY A 362 16.49 -7.17 25.37
CA GLY A 362 15.20 -7.35 26.05
C GLY A 362 14.93 -6.38 27.20
N GLY A 363 13.69 -6.45 27.70
CA GLY A 363 13.24 -5.89 29.00
C GLY A 363 12.70 -4.46 28.95
N GLY A 364 11.40 -4.27 29.28
CA GLY A 364 10.79 -2.93 29.51
C GLY A 364 11.13 -2.36 30.91
N PRO A 365 10.39 -1.35 31.44
CA PRO A 365 9.24 -0.61 30.89
C PRO A 365 9.29 0.94 31.00
N TRP A 366 8.42 1.62 30.23
CA TRP A 366 7.83 2.96 30.42
C TRP A 366 8.75 4.21 30.58
N ALA A 367 8.63 5.15 29.63
CA ALA A 367 8.23 6.55 29.88
C ALA A 367 8.05 7.32 28.54
N ALA A 368 6.86 7.89 28.34
CA ALA A 368 6.63 9.08 27.50
C ALA A 368 6.86 10.34 28.39
N PRO A 369 6.82 11.62 27.92
CA PRO A 369 6.32 12.14 26.63
C PRO A 369 7.18 13.27 25.99
N GLY A 370 6.86 13.66 24.74
CA GLY A 370 7.38 14.92 24.18
C GLY A 370 7.10 15.11 22.69
N HIS A 371 6.30 16.12 22.38
CA HIS A 371 5.89 16.57 21.04
C HIS A 371 7.00 16.69 19.99
N THR A 372 6.71 16.27 18.76
CA THR A 372 6.74 17.11 17.54
C THR A 372 6.25 16.28 16.35
N GLY A 373 5.03 16.54 15.88
CA GLY A 373 4.45 15.93 14.67
C GLY A 373 5.11 16.52 13.41
N GLY A 374 6.37 16.17 13.17
CA GLY A 374 7.08 16.45 11.94
C GLY A 374 6.58 15.52 10.84
N ARG A 375 6.11 16.13 9.74
CA ARG A 375 5.70 15.45 8.51
C ARG A 375 6.76 14.42 8.07
N ASN A 376 6.33 13.17 7.93
CA ASN A 376 7.11 12.06 7.37
C ASN A 376 7.74 12.46 6.02
N ALA A 377 9.05 12.70 6.01
CA ALA A 377 9.84 12.95 4.80
C ALA A 377 10.31 11.66 4.10
N GLY A 378 9.73 10.50 4.45
CA GLY A 378 10.03 9.19 3.83
C GLY A 378 9.42 8.98 2.44
N ALA A 379 8.71 9.96 1.88
CA ALA A 379 8.03 9.84 0.58
C ALA A 379 8.69 10.63 -0.57
N LEU A 380 9.81 11.34 -0.32
CA LEU A 380 10.36 12.30 -1.29
C LEU A 380 11.43 11.73 -2.24
N ALA A 381 11.94 10.52 -2.01
CA ALA A 381 12.82 9.85 -2.97
C ALA A 381 12.06 9.18 -4.14
N GLY A 382 10.73 9.04 -4.04
CA GLY A 382 9.88 8.39 -5.04
C GLY A 382 8.85 9.31 -5.72
N SER A 383 8.71 10.55 -5.29
CA SER A 383 7.77 11.48 -5.92
C SER A 383 8.43 12.21 -7.08
N ALA A 384 7.99 11.90 -8.29
CA ALA A 384 8.28 12.59 -9.55
C ALA A 384 7.79 14.07 -9.60
N ARG A 385 7.93 14.82 -8.51
CA ARG A 385 7.44 16.21 -8.39
C ARG A 385 8.55 17.28 -8.43
N TYR A 386 9.82 16.91 -8.55
CA TYR A 386 10.91 17.91 -8.59
C TYR A 386 11.92 17.82 -9.73
N ALA A 387 11.90 16.83 -10.64
CA ALA A 387 13.00 16.74 -11.63
C ALA A 387 12.75 15.99 -12.94
N ASP A 388 11.51 15.69 -13.36
CA ASP A 388 11.27 14.85 -14.56
C ASP A 388 11.31 15.56 -15.94
N PRO A 389 11.90 16.78 -16.10
CA PRO A 389 12.39 17.18 -17.43
C PRO A 389 13.89 17.54 -17.51
N LEU A 390 14.63 17.70 -16.41
CA LEU A 390 15.92 18.40 -16.45
C LEU A 390 17.04 17.66 -17.18
N ALA A 391 17.17 16.35 -17.00
CA ALA A 391 18.31 15.59 -17.55
C ALA A 391 18.22 15.33 -19.07
N GLY A 392 17.02 15.30 -19.65
CA GLY A 392 16.82 15.04 -21.08
C GLY A 392 16.97 16.28 -21.96
N LEU A 393 16.76 17.47 -21.39
CA LEU A 393 16.73 18.76 -22.10
C LEU A 393 18.11 19.42 -22.21
N LEU A 394 19.00 19.22 -21.23
CA LEU A 394 20.31 19.86 -21.19
C LEU A 394 21.36 19.18 -22.10
N ALA A 395 21.09 17.93 -22.52
CA ALA A 395 22.06 17.07 -23.22
C ALA A 395 22.08 17.21 -24.77
N ARG A 396 21.30 18.10 -25.38
CA ARG A 396 21.20 18.22 -26.86
C ARG A 396 21.94 19.43 -27.44
N ARG A 397 23.16 19.73 -26.97
CA ARG A 397 24.12 20.55 -27.73
C ARG A 397 25.16 19.64 -28.39
N PRO A 398 25.34 19.65 -29.72
CA PRO A 398 26.48 19.02 -30.34
C PRO A 398 27.73 19.84 -30.00
N GLY A 399 28.60 19.32 -29.12
CA GLY A 399 29.95 19.88 -28.93
C GLY A 399 30.55 19.89 -27.53
N LEU A 400 29.79 19.64 -26.44
CA LEU A 400 30.30 19.93 -25.08
C LEU A 400 30.84 18.74 -24.27
N CYS A 401 30.56 17.48 -24.62
CA CYS A 401 31.22 16.32 -24.00
C CYS A 401 31.18 15.12 -24.94
N ARG A 402 32.36 14.62 -25.37
CA ARG A 402 32.47 13.30 -26.01
C ARG A 402 32.60 12.25 -24.91
N THR A 403 31.61 11.37 -24.80
CA THR A 403 31.68 10.20 -23.92
C THR A 403 32.47 9.09 -24.61
N GLY A 404 33.45 8.50 -23.94
CA GLY A 404 34.20 7.33 -24.41
C GLY A 404 33.77 6.05 -23.68
N PRO A 405 33.97 4.86 -24.28
CA PRO A 405 33.81 3.59 -23.57
C PRO A 405 34.80 3.50 -22.39
N LEU A 406 34.46 2.70 -21.38
CA LEU A 406 35.37 2.42 -20.26
C LEU A 406 36.70 1.85 -20.78
N PRO A 407 37.86 2.28 -20.25
CA PRO A 407 39.14 1.66 -20.59
C PRO A 407 39.13 0.18 -20.14
N PRO A 408 39.76 -0.74 -20.91
CA PRO A 408 39.88 -2.13 -20.51
C PRO A 408 40.69 -2.26 -19.21
N SER A 409 40.29 -3.24 -18.39
CA SER A 409 40.82 -3.56 -17.05
C SER A 409 42.28 -3.99 -17.07
#